data_AF-A0A849PVI0-F1
#
_entry.id   AF-A0A849PVI0-F1
#
_cell.length_a   1.000
_cell.length_b   1.000
_cell.length_c   1.000
_cell.angle_alpha   90.00
_cell.angle_beta   90.00
_cell.angle_gamma   90.00
#
_symmetry.space_group_name_H-M   'P 1'
#
loop_
_entity.id
_entity.type
_entity.pdbx_description
1 polymer ?
#
loop_
_entity_poly.entity_id
_entity_poly.type
_entity_poly.pdbx_seq_one_letter_code
_entity_poly.pdbx_strand_id
1 'polypeptide(L)'
;MTEYRCNVCNVFEYDDTRGDSNTEVKPGTKPEDFPDDWRCPICGADKNHQMPTETKEVEHVTSKEIVTCPKCGTKTKVTVSALEDVDVKSYLGEWKRTKDEFEIFMEDIHKISITGESIIEPMRTKQDVISWNDILIKGAQLAKMPLNEDVPVNTTTTIGPNAKYPLVIETPVFITHMSFGALSKEVKQALSK
;
A
#
# COMPACT_ATOMS: atom_id res chain seq x y z
N MET A 1 -13.64 22.06 -7.86
CA MET A 1 -14.03 21.51 -6.55
C MET A 1 -13.12 22.16 -5.53
N THR A 2 -13.67 22.93 -4.60
CA THR A 2 -12.86 23.70 -3.65
C THR A 2 -12.97 23.02 -2.29
N GLU A 3 -11.95 22.26 -1.94
CA GLU A 3 -11.88 21.61 -0.63
C GLU A 3 -11.22 22.56 0.36
N TYR A 4 -11.83 22.74 1.52
CA TYR A 4 -11.29 23.53 2.61
C TYR A 4 -10.81 22.61 3.71
N ARG A 5 -9.66 22.91 4.29
CA ARG A 5 -9.10 22.18 5.43
C ARG A 5 -8.95 23.13 6.60
N CYS A 6 -9.34 22.68 7.79
CA CYS A 6 -9.07 23.42 9.01
C CYS A 6 -7.56 23.44 9.30
N ASN A 7 -6.93 24.62 9.36
CA ASN A 7 -5.48 24.76 9.58
C ASN A 7 -5.04 24.49 11.03
N VAL A 8 -5.97 24.42 11.99
CA VAL A 8 -5.66 24.13 13.40
C VAL A 8 -5.51 22.63 13.63
N CYS A 9 -6.45 21.82 13.14
CA CYS A 9 -6.42 20.37 13.35
C CYS A 9 -5.97 19.58 12.14
N ASN A 10 -6.04 20.14 10.93
CA ASN A 10 -5.78 19.45 9.65
C ASN A 10 -6.64 18.20 9.38
N VAL A 11 -7.59 17.86 10.25
CA VAL A 11 -8.45 16.67 10.12
C VAL A 11 -9.80 16.98 9.49
N PHE A 12 -10.37 18.16 9.76
CA PHE A 12 -11.68 18.53 9.20
C PHE A 12 -11.51 19.04 7.77
N GLU A 13 -12.12 18.32 6.83
CA GLU A 13 -12.20 18.65 5.41
C GLU A 13 -13.65 18.99 5.06
N TYR A 14 -13.85 20.15 4.45
CA TYR A 14 -15.14 20.67 4.02
C TYR A 14 -15.17 20.83 2.51
N ASP A 15 -16.23 20.35 1.88
CA ASP A 15 -16.46 20.45 0.45
C ASP A 15 -17.65 21.38 0.20
N ASP A 16 -17.40 22.48 -0.53
CA ASP A 16 -18.43 23.49 -0.84
C ASP A 16 -19.60 22.91 -1.64
N THR A 17 -19.39 21.86 -2.43
CA THR A 17 -20.44 21.25 -3.25
C THR A 17 -21.34 20.30 -2.45
N ARG A 18 -20.80 19.64 -1.42
CA ARG A 18 -21.53 18.67 -0.60
C ARG A 18 -22.14 19.30 0.65
N GLY A 19 -21.59 20.40 1.13
CA GLY A 19 -21.96 20.95 2.44
C GLY A 19 -21.56 20.00 3.57
N ASP A 20 -22.08 20.24 4.76
CA ASP A 20 -21.90 19.34 5.91
C ASP A 20 -23.21 19.18 6.67
N SER A 21 -23.80 17.99 6.58
CA SER A 21 -25.04 17.67 7.27
C SER A 21 -24.87 17.60 8.79
N ASN A 22 -23.66 17.33 9.29
CA ASN A 22 -23.42 17.19 10.73
C ASN A 22 -23.34 18.55 11.43
N THR A 23 -22.96 19.60 10.71
CA THR A 23 -22.90 20.98 11.24
C THR A 23 -23.98 21.90 10.64
N GLU A 24 -25.00 21.31 9.99
CA GLU A 24 -26.14 22.01 9.35
C GLU A 24 -25.74 23.03 8.26
N VAL A 25 -24.56 22.85 7.66
CA VAL A 25 -24.04 23.71 6.60
C VAL A 25 -24.58 23.24 5.25
N LYS A 26 -25.36 24.09 4.58
CA LYS A 26 -26.00 23.75 3.30
C LYS A 26 -24.96 23.57 2.17
N PRO A 27 -25.23 22.69 1.20
CA PRO A 27 -24.45 22.63 -0.04
C PRO A 27 -24.39 24.01 -0.72
N GLY A 28 -23.21 24.41 -1.16
CA GLY A 28 -22.93 25.67 -1.85
C GLY A 28 -22.58 26.84 -0.94
N THR A 29 -22.38 26.63 0.36
CA THR A 29 -21.96 27.70 1.28
C THR A 29 -20.44 27.74 1.39
N LYS A 30 -19.84 28.94 1.34
CA LYS A 30 -18.40 29.08 1.56
C LYS A 30 -18.11 29.20 3.06
N PRO A 31 -16.91 28.84 3.55
CA PRO A 31 -16.56 29.00 4.96
C PRO A 31 -16.70 30.43 5.50
N GLU A 32 -16.59 31.44 4.63
CA GLU A 32 -16.83 32.85 4.97
C GLU A 32 -18.29 33.11 5.40
N ASP A 33 -19.23 32.39 4.78
CA ASP A 33 -20.68 32.51 4.98
C ASP A 33 -21.20 31.61 6.11
N PHE A 34 -20.31 30.94 6.85
CA PHE A 34 -20.73 30.09 7.96
C PHE A 34 -21.31 30.94 9.11
N PRO A 35 -22.26 30.41 9.89
CA PRO A 35 -22.77 31.09 11.09
C PRO A 35 -21.62 31.52 12.01
N ASP A 36 -21.76 32.67 12.68
CA ASP A 36 -20.71 33.20 13.58
C ASP A 36 -20.44 32.28 14.79
N ASP A 37 -21.44 31.49 15.19
CA ASP A 37 -21.34 30.47 16.23
C ASP A 37 -20.76 29.13 15.73
N TRP A 38 -20.42 29.03 14.44
CA TRP A 38 -19.87 27.80 13.88
C TRP A 38 -18.48 27.52 14.46
N ARG A 39 -18.27 26.25 14.80
CA ARG A 39 -17.03 25.73 15.38
C ARG A 39 -16.66 24.43 14.66
N CYS A 40 -15.38 24.25 14.39
CA CYS A 40 -14.87 23.00 13.84
C CYS A 40 -15.26 21.82 14.75
N PRO A 41 -15.90 20.75 14.24
CA PRO A 41 -16.39 19.65 15.08
C PRO A 41 -15.27 18.82 15.72
N ILE A 42 -14.03 18.99 15.25
CA ILE A 42 -12.87 18.23 15.74
C ILE A 42 -12.11 19.01 16.82
N CYS A 43 -11.83 20.30 16.59
CA CYS A 43 -10.96 21.08 17.47
C CYS A 43 -11.61 22.33 18.07
N GLY A 44 -12.84 22.69 17.67
CA GLY A 44 -13.53 23.87 18.16
C GLY A 44 -12.95 25.20 17.67
N ALA A 45 -12.11 25.21 16.63
CA ALA A 45 -11.65 26.46 16.01
C ALA A 45 -12.80 27.18 15.27
N ASP A 46 -12.72 28.50 15.21
CA ASP A 46 -13.69 29.35 14.51
C ASP A 46 -13.61 29.19 12.97
N LYS A 47 -14.63 29.67 12.26
CA LYS A 47 -14.71 29.63 10.78
C LYS A 47 -13.51 30.22 10.05
N ASN A 48 -12.79 31.17 10.67
CA ASN A 48 -11.62 31.84 10.10
C ASN A 48 -10.42 30.90 9.87
N HIS A 49 -10.43 29.72 10.47
CA HIS A 49 -9.36 28.72 10.37
C HIS A 49 -9.55 27.74 9.22
N GLN A 50 -10.58 27.91 8.39
CA GLN A 50 -10.76 27.12 7.17
C GLN A 50 -10.00 27.75 6.00
N MET A 51 -8.98 27.05 5.51
CA MET A 51 -8.19 27.50 4.37
C MET A 51 -8.48 26.62 3.15
N PRO A 52 -8.55 27.19 1.94
CA PRO A 52 -8.72 26.42 0.72
C PRO A 52 -7.47 25.54 0.47
N THR A 53 -7.70 24.31 0.05
CA THR A 53 -6.68 23.36 -0.34
C THR A 53 -6.61 23.33 -1.87
N GLU A 54 -5.44 23.58 -2.44
CA GLU A 54 -5.22 23.41 -3.88
C GLU A 54 -5.21 21.92 -4.22
N THR A 55 -6.26 21.45 -4.89
CA THR A 55 -6.32 20.11 -5.48
C THR A 55 -5.38 20.06 -6.68
N LYS A 56 -4.22 19.44 -6.52
CA LYS A 56 -3.39 19.01 -7.65
C LYS A 56 -4.06 17.78 -8.26
N GLU A 57 -4.72 17.95 -9.40
CA GLU A 57 -5.22 16.81 -10.19
C GLU A 57 -4.01 15.99 -10.66
N VAL A 58 -3.78 14.85 -10.02
CA VAL A 58 -2.82 13.86 -10.51
C VAL A 58 -3.53 13.08 -11.61
N GLU A 59 -3.18 13.38 -12.86
CA GLU A 59 -3.63 12.59 -14.00
C GLU A 59 -3.05 11.16 -13.89
N HIS A 60 -3.86 10.24 -13.37
CA HIS A 60 -3.56 8.82 -13.42
C HIS A 60 -3.64 8.35 -14.88
N VAL A 61 -2.49 8.21 -15.54
CA VAL A 61 -2.40 7.47 -16.80
C VAL A 61 -2.73 6.01 -16.50
N THR A 62 -3.94 5.60 -16.87
CA THR A 62 -4.43 4.24 -16.67
C THR A 62 -4.25 3.47 -17.97
N SER A 63 -3.25 2.58 -18.02
CA SER A 63 -3.23 1.52 -19.03
C SER A 63 -4.37 0.54 -18.71
N LYS A 64 -5.43 0.62 -19.51
CA LYS A 64 -6.62 -0.23 -19.36
C LYS A 64 -6.35 -1.57 -20.04
N GLU A 65 -5.85 -2.54 -19.30
CA GLU A 65 -5.82 -3.93 -19.77
C GLU A 65 -7.13 -4.66 -19.41
N ILE A 66 -7.73 -5.28 -20.42
CA ILE A 66 -8.98 -6.03 -20.28
C ILE A 66 -8.60 -7.49 -20.07
N VAL A 67 -8.70 -7.97 -18.83
CA VAL A 67 -8.43 -9.37 -18.51
C VAL A 67 -9.73 -10.16 -18.65
N THR A 68 -9.71 -11.18 -19.51
CA THR A 68 -10.82 -12.12 -19.69
C THR A 68 -10.69 -13.30 -18.74
N CYS A 69 -11.71 -13.52 -17.90
CA CYS A 69 -11.76 -14.71 -17.05
C CYS A 69 -11.84 -15.99 -17.91
N PRO A 70 -10.88 -16.92 -17.82
CA PRO A 70 -10.84 -18.12 -18.67
C PRO A 70 -11.98 -19.12 -18.39
N LYS A 71 -12.71 -18.97 -17.27
CA LYS A 71 -13.75 -19.92 -16.86
C LYS A 71 -15.18 -19.49 -17.23
N CYS A 72 -15.48 -18.20 -17.19
CA CYS A 72 -16.82 -17.68 -17.46
C CYS A 72 -16.87 -16.64 -18.59
N GLY A 73 -15.73 -16.26 -19.18
CA GLY A 73 -15.66 -15.29 -20.27
C GLY A 73 -15.95 -13.84 -19.84
N THR A 74 -16.22 -13.59 -18.55
CA THR A 74 -16.45 -12.24 -18.03
C THR A 74 -15.20 -11.40 -18.20
N LYS A 75 -15.35 -10.25 -18.84
CA LYS A 75 -14.29 -9.26 -19.08
C LYS A 75 -14.26 -8.31 -17.89
N THR A 76 -13.17 -8.30 -17.14
CA THR A 76 -12.99 -7.38 -16.02
C THR A 76 -11.92 -6.37 -16.40
N LYS A 77 -12.20 -5.08 -16.22
CA LYS A 77 -11.19 -4.03 -16.37
C LYS A 77 -10.34 -4.05 -15.11
N VAL A 78 -9.07 -4.41 -15.25
CA VAL A 78 -8.11 -4.35 -14.15
C VAL A 78 -7.28 -3.10 -14.37
N THR A 79 -7.28 -2.22 -13.38
CA THR A 79 -6.40 -1.05 -13.37
C THR A 79 -5.12 -1.46 -12.66
N VAL A 80 -4.06 -1.74 -13.41
CA VAL A 80 -2.73 -1.99 -12.82
C VAL A 80 -1.98 -0.67 -12.85
N SER A 81 -1.81 -0.06 -11.68
CA SER A 81 -0.98 1.13 -11.51
C SER A 81 0.48 0.69 -11.43
N ALA A 82 1.13 0.47 -12.56
CA ALA A 82 2.59 0.39 -12.59
C ALA A 82 3.14 1.80 -12.38
N LEU A 83 3.87 2.01 -11.28
CA LEU A 83 4.63 3.24 -11.04
C LEU A 83 5.91 3.15 -11.87
N GLU A 84 5.97 3.83 -13.01
CA GLU A 84 7.25 4.09 -13.69
C GLU A 84 7.94 5.28 -13.03
N ASP A 85 9.25 5.12 -12.75
CA ASP A 85 10.26 6.10 -12.37
C ASP A 85 9.72 7.42 -11.81
N VAL A 86 8.96 7.32 -10.72
CA VAL A 86 8.55 8.51 -10.00
C VAL A 86 9.77 8.94 -9.20
N ASP A 87 10.39 10.06 -9.61
CA ASP A 87 11.18 10.90 -8.72
C ASP A 87 10.22 11.45 -7.64
N VAL A 88 9.73 10.56 -6.78
CA VAL A 88 9.01 10.93 -5.58
C VAL A 88 10.10 11.49 -4.67
N LYS A 89 10.35 12.80 -4.81
CA LYS A 89 10.39 13.63 -3.62
C LYS A 89 9.08 13.40 -2.87
N SER A 90 9.14 12.32 -2.12
CA SER A 90 8.11 11.56 -1.47
C SER A 90 7.14 12.48 -0.74
N TYR A 91 5.85 12.26 -0.91
CA TYR A 91 4.82 12.77 0.00
C TYR A 91 5.16 12.52 1.49
N LEU A 92 6.01 11.52 1.77
CA LEU A 92 6.55 11.17 3.08
C LEU A 92 8.06 11.50 3.22
N GLY A 93 8.64 12.30 2.34
CA GLY A 93 10.08 12.59 2.33
C GLY A 93 10.55 13.28 3.59
N GLU A 94 9.74 14.21 4.11
CA GLU A 94 9.96 14.88 5.39
C GLU A 94 9.87 13.91 6.58
N TRP A 95 9.08 12.85 6.43
CA TRP A 95 8.88 11.81 7.45
C TRP A 95 9.73 10.56 7.19
N LYS A 96 10.67 10.62 6.22
CA LYS A 96 11.53 9.48 5.87
C LYS A 96 12.47 9.20 7.02
N ARG A 97 12.19 8.13 7.76
CA ARG A 97 13.06 7.62 8.80
C ARG A 97 14.23 6.90 8.13
N THR A 98 15.38 7.56 8.08
CA THR A 98 16.60 6.96 7.53
C THR A 98 17.30 6.07 8.54
N LYS A 99 17.14 6.33 9.84
CA LYS A 99 17.70 5.50 10.91
C LYS A 99 16.71 5.45 12.07
N ASP A 100 16.40 4.23 12.49
CA ASP A 100 15.63 3.94 13.71
C ASP A 100 16.50 3.01 14.57
N GLU A 101 16.46 3.19 15.89
CA GLU A 101 17.18 2.32 16.83
C GLU A 101 16.51 0.94 16.94
N PHE A 102 15.19 0.88 16.71
CA PHE A 102 14.41 -0.35 16.82
C PHE A 102 14.19 -0.99 15.45
N GLU A 103 13.84 -0.20 14.45
CA GLU A 103 13.52 -0.67 13.10
C GLU A 103 14.71 -0.53 12.15
N ILE A 104 15.73 -1.37 12.39
CA ILE A 104 17.01 -1.31 11.67
C ILE A 104 16.91 -1.57 10.16
N PHE A 105 15.85 -2.22 9.68
CA PHE A 105 15.67 -2.58 8.26
C PHE A 105 14.72 -1.63 7.51
N MET A 106 14.23 -0.55 8.13
CA MET A 106 13.21 0.30 7.51
C MET A 106 13.71 1.03 6.26
N GLU A 107 14.97 1.48 6.27
CA GLU A 107 15.60 2.09 5.10
C GLU A 107 15.70 1.09 3.95
N ASP A 108 16.09 -0.15 4.26
CA ASP A 108 16.23 -1.23 3.31
C ASP A 108 14.89 -1.61 2.67
N ILE A 109 13.85 -1.77 3.48
CA ILE A 109 12.48 -2.06 3.01
C ILE A 109 12.02 -0.96 2.06
N HIS A 110 12.23 0.31 2.41
CA HIS A 110 11.87 1.41 1.52
C HIS A 110 12.65 1.37 0.21
N LYS A 111 13.96 1.13 0.27
CA LYS A 111 14.80 1.05 -0.92
C LYS A 111 14.35 -0.09 -1.84
N ILE A 112 14.12 -1.29 -1.30
CA ILE A 112 13.62 -2.45 -2.05
C ILE A 112 12.23 -2.15 -2.62
N SER A 113 11.36 -1.48 -1.86
CA SER A 113 10.01 -1.14 -2.33
C SER A 113 9.98 -0.18 -3.52
N ILE A 114 10.95 0.75 -3.57
CA ILE A 114 11.05 1.75 -4.64
C ILE A 114 11.78 1.16 -5.86
N THR A 115 12.89 0.48 -5.62
CA THR A 115 13.76 -0.02 -6.70
C THR A 115 13.29 -1.35 -7.28
N GLY A 116 12.54 -2.14 -6.51
CA GLY A 116 12.21 -3.53 -6.86
C GLY A 116 13.40 -4.49 -6.81
N GLU A 117 14.59 -4.01 -6.44
CA GLU A 117 15.83 -4.77 -6.45
C GLU A 117 16.28 -5.14 -5.03
N SER A 118 16.93 -6.29 -4.90
CA SER A 118 17.55 -6.71 -3.64
C SER A 118 18.80 -5.87 -3.32
N ILE A 119 19.09 -5.68 -2.03
CA ILE A 119 20.22 -4.87 -1.60
C ILE A 119 21.49 -5.71 -1.62
N ILE A 120 22.48 -5.26 -2.41
CA ILE A 120 23.79 -5.88 -2.49
C ILE A 120 24.76 -5.01 -1.69
N GLU A 121 25.30 -5.57 -0.60
CA GLU A 121 26.35 -4.92 0.20
C GLU A 121 27.67 -5.70 0.08
N PRO A 122 28.73 -5.10 -0.49
CA PRO A 122 30.04 -5.72 -0.46
C PRO A 122 30.65 -5.48 0.92
N MET A 123 30.60 -6.45 1.85
CA MET A 123 31.48 -6.64 3.04
C MET A 123 30.83 -7.56 4.11
N ARG A 124 31.60 -7.91 5.16
CA ARG A 124 31.26 -8.81 6.28
C ARG A 124 30.00 -8.39 7.06
N THR A 125 29.16 -9.36 7.42
CA THR A 125 28.04 -9.17 8.36
C THR A 125 28.52 -8.78 9.76
N LYS A 126 27.85 -7.81 10.39
CA LYS A 126 28.06 -7.47 11.81
C LYS A 126 27.32 -8.44 12.75
N GLN A 127 26.51 -9.35 12.21
CA GLN A 127 25.80 -10.35 13.00
C GLN A 127 26.80 -11.33 13.63
N ASP A 128 26.45 -11.79 14.83
CA ASP A 128 27.20 -12.82 15.52
C ASP A 128 27.23 -14.11 14.71
N VAL A 129 28.26 -14.91 14.94
CA VAL A 129 28.44 -16.18 14.23
C VAL A 129 27.28 -17.12 14.57
N ILE A 130 26.76 -17.79 13.54
CA ILE A 130 25.59 -18.69 13.53
C ILE A 130 25.39 -19.44 14.85
N SER A 131 24.22 -19.23 15.48
CA SER A 131 23.78 -19.97 16.65
C SER A 131 23.12 -21.30 16.25
N TRP A 132 23.06 -22.26 17.18
CA TRP A 132 22.33 -23.52 16.98
C TRP A 132 20.80 -23.33 16.85
N ASN A 133 20.29 -22.13 17.15
CA ASN A 133 18.89 -21.77 17.02
C ASN A 133 18.59 -21.05 15.70
N ASP A 134 19.57 -20.85 14.83
CA ASP A 134 19.42 -20.06 13.61
C ASP A 134 19.14 -20.95 12.39
N ILE A 135 18.39 -20.41 11.43
CA ILE A 135 18.14 -21.08 10.15
C ILE A 135 19.30 -20.75 9.20
N LEU A 136 20.07 -21.77 8.82
CA LEU A 136 21.12 -21.66 7.81
C LEU A 136 20.62 -22.16 6.45
N ILE A 137 20.59 -21.27 5.44
CA ILE A 137 20.32 -21.66 4.06
C ILE A 137 21.59 -22.26 3.46
N LYS A 138 21.57 -23.57 3.19
CA LYS A 138 22.72 -24.30 2.65
C LYS A 138 22.81 -24.12 1.13
N GLY A 139 23.87 -23.45 0.67
CA GLY A 139 24.20 -23.37 -0.75
C GLY A 139 24.52 -24.73 -1.36
N ALA A 140 24.18 -24.90 -2.64
CA ALA A 140 24.58 -26.07 -3.40
C ALA A 140 26.11 -26.04 -3.63
N GLN A 141 26.77 -27.20 -3.54
CA GLN A 141 28.23 -27.34 -3.62
C GLN A 141 28.61 -28.40 -4.67
N LEU A 142 29.68 -29.18 -4.45
CA LEU A 142 30.25 -30.12 -5.43
C LEU A 142 29.25 -31.19 -5.92
N ALA A 143 28.28 -31.59 -5.11
CA ALA A 143 27.30 -32.62 -5.49
C ALA A 143 26.25 -32.12 -6.49
N LYS A 144 25.93 -30.82 -6.50
CA LYS A 144 24.96 -30.20 -7.41
C LYS A 144 25.40 -28.78 -7.69
N MET A 145 25.67 -28.47 -8.95
CA MET A 145 26.02 -27.10 -9.33
C MET A 145 24.84 -26.15 -9.04
N PRO A 146 25.09 -24.97 -8.45
CA PRO A 146 24.08 -23.94 -8.31
C PRO A 146 23.64 -23.43 -9.70
N LEU A 147 22.43 -22.93 -9.78
CA LEU A 147 21.93 -22.23 -10.97
C LEU A 147 22.46 -20.79 -10.99
N ASN A 148 22.69 -20.25 -12.18
CA ASN A 148 23.01 -18.84 -12.35
C ASN A 148 21.76 -17.98 -12.10
N GLU A 149 21.95 -16.71 -11.75
CA GLU A 149 20.88 -15.76 -11.44
C GLU A 149 19.91 -15.54 -12.62
N ASP A 150 20.43 -15.51 -13.86
CA ASP A 150 19.63 -15.28 -15.06
C ASP A 150 18.75 -16.48 -15.46
N VAL A 151 18.91 -17.63 -14.80
CA VAL A 151 18.16 -18.84 -15.14
C VAL A 151 16.77 -18.75 -14.52
N PRO A 152 15.68 -18.76 -15.32
CA PRO A 152 14.34 -18.65 -14.78
C PRO A 152 14.01 -19.86 -13.89
N VAL A 153 13.46 -19.59 -12.72
CA VAL A 153 12.99 -20.60 -11.75
C VAL A 153 11.48 -20.55 -11.64
N ASN A 154 10.85 -21.72 -11.40
CA ASN A 154 9.41 -21.80 -11.21
C ASN A 154 9.07 -21.55 -9.73
N THR A 155 8.30 -20.49 -9.47
CA THR A 155 7.81 -20.10 -8.12
C THR A 155 6.36 -20.48 -7.87
N THR A 156 5.69 -21.13 -8.83
CA THR A 156 4.29 -21.53 -8.72
C THR A 156 4.10 -22.42 -7.50
N THR A 157 3.16 -22.03 -6.65
CA THR A 157 2.88 -22.68 -5.39
C THR A 157 1.44 -23.18 -5.37
N THR A 158 1.24 -24.44 -4.98
CA THR A 158 -0.08 -25.05 -4.87
C THR A 158 -0.43 -25.24 -3.39
N ILE A 159 -1.44 -24.53 -2.92
CA ILE A 159 -1.97 -24.64 -1.56
C ILE A 159 -3.09 -25.70 -1.55
N GLY A 160 -2.93 -26.70 -0.68
CA GLY A 160 -3.87 -27.82 -0.57
C GLY A 160 -3.84 -28.76 -1.77
N PRO A 161 -2.69 -29.39 -2.13
CA PRO A 161 -2.58 -30.24 -3.32
C PRO A 161 -3.55 -31.45 -3.33
N ASN A 162 -3.96 -31.90 -2.15
CA ASN A 162 -4.93 -33.01 -2.00
C ASN A 162 -6.39 -32.52 -1.82
N ALA A 163 -6.63 -31.21 -1.86
CA ALA A 163 -7.97 -30.66 -1.73
C ALA A 163 -8.79 -30.88 -3.02
N LYS A 164 -10.12 -30.83 -2.89
CA LYS A 164 -11.00 -30.97 -4.06
C LYS A 164 -10.81 -29.81 -5.07
N TYR A 165 -10.46 -28.63 -4.56
CA TYR A 165 -10.17 -27.43 -5.34
C TYR A 165 -8.88 -26.77 -4.84
N PRO A 166 -7.71 -27.24 -5.31
CA PRO A 166 -6.43 -26.66 -4.89
C PRO A 166 -6.29 -25.22 -5.38
N LEU A 167 -5.70 -24.36 -4.54
CA LEU A 167 -5.38 -22.98 -4.91
C LEU A 167 -3.98 -22.94 -5.52
N VAL A 168 -3.89 -22.57 -6.80
CA VAL A 168 -2.62 -22.41 -7.51
C VAL A 168 -2.31 -20.93 -7.63
N ILE A 169 -1.16 -20.51 -7.11
CA ILE A 169 -0.65 -19.13 -7.15
C ILE A 169 0.71 -19.09 -7.84
N GLU A 170 1.01 -18.02 -8.57
CA GLU A 170 2.26 -17.90 -9.34
C GLU A 170 3.50 -17.69 -8.45
N THR A 171 3.31 -17.05 -7.29
CA THR A 171 4.36 -16.76 -6.31
C THR A 171 3.98 -17.30 -4.94
N PRO A 172 4.96 -17.77 -4.12
CA PRO A 172 4.69 -18.21 -2.75
C PRO A 172 4.37 -17.04 -1.80
N VAL A 173 4.58 -15.81 -2.26
CA VAL A 173 4.28 -14.58 -1.52
C VAL A 173 2.83 -14.18 -1.79
N PHE A 174 2.05 -14.06 -0.73
CA PHE A 174 0.67 -13.58 -0.78
C PHE A 174 0.56 -12.32 0.10
N ILE A 175 0.29 -11.18 -0.52
CA ILE A 175 0.10 -9.92 0.20
C ILE A 175 -1.30 -9.93 0.82
N THR A 176 -1.36 -10.10 2.14
CA THR A 176 -2.61 -9.94 2.87
C THR A 176 -2.93 -8.47 3.02
N HIS A 177 -4.18 -8.06 2.81
CA HIS A 177 -4.63 -6.74 3.25
C HIS A 177 -4.41 -6.59 4.77
N MET A 178 -4.12 -5.38 5.26
CA MET A 178 -3.94 -5.04 6.68
C MET A 178 -5.23 -5.16 7.53
N SER A 179 -6.02 -6.18 7.26
CA SER A 179 -7.02 -6.72 8.14
C SER A 179 -7.06 -8.22 7.89
N PHE A 180 -6.33 -8.97 8.71
CA PHE A 180 -6.53 -10.40 8.90
C PHE A 180 -7.96 -10.56 9.48
N GLY A 181 -8.97 -10.49 8.62
CA GLY A 181 -10.36 -10.24 9.02
C GLY A 181 -11.32 -9.98 7.84
N ALA A 182 -10.90 -9.20 6.83
CA ALA A 182 -11.78 -8.75 5.73
C ALA A 182 -11.99 -9.75 4.58
N LEU A 183 -11.46 -10.97 4.67
CA LEU A 183 -11.90 -12.02 3.75
C LEU A 183 -13.36 -12.35 4.05
N SER A 184 -14.21 -12.27 3.03
CA SER A 184 -15.63 -12.58 3.17
C SER A 184 -15.81 -14.02 3.65
N LYS A 185 -16.93 -14.30 4.29
CA LYS A 185 -17.27 -15.64 4.81
C LYS A 185 -17.18 -16.69 3.71
N GLU A 186 -17.58 -16.33 2.50
CA GLU A 186 -17.58 -17.18 1.31
C GLU A 186 -16.16 -17.57 0.91
N VAL A 187 -15.20 -16.62 0.95
CA VAL A 187 -13.79 -16.90 0.62
C VAL A 187 -13.16 -17.80 1.67
N LYS A 188 -13.45 -17.57 2.96
CA LYS A 188 -13.00 -18.45 4.05
C LYS A 188 -13.57 -19.86 3.92
N GLN A 189 -14.86 -19.98 3.58
CA GLN A 189 -15.51 -21.27 3.36
C GLN A 189 -14.97 -22.01 2.13
N ALA A 190 -14.63 -21.28 1.06
CA ALA A 190 -14.02 -21.84 -0.14
C ALA A 190 -12.61 -22.37 0.11
N LEU A 191 -11.82 -21.68 0.94
CA LEU A 191 -10.48 -22.14 1.34
C LEU A 191 -10.51 -23.32 2.33
N SER A 192 -11.59 -23.48 3.10
CA SER A 192 -11.73 -24.56 4.09
C SER A 192 -12.18 -25.91 3.54
N LYS A 193 -12.62 -25.97 2.28
CA LYS A 193 -13.18 -27.17 1.62
C LYS A 193 -12.28 -27.65 0.50
#